data_AF-A0A7W1QQ56-F1
#
_entry.id   AF-A0A7W1QQ56-F1
#
_cell.length_a   1.000
_cell.length_b   1.000
_cell.length_c   1.000
_cell.angle_alpha   90.00
_cell.angle_beta   90.00
_cell.angle_gamma   90.00
#
_symmetry.space_group_name_H-M   'P 1'
#
loop_
_entity.id
_entity.type
_entity.pdbx_description
1 polymer ?
#
loop_
_entity_poly.entity_id
_entity_poly.type
_entity_poly.pdbx_seq_one_letter_code
_entity_poly.pdbx_strand_id
1 'polypeptide(L)'
;MVLDTARADAFEPYGAPLGSTPAFRGLADAGHAAPAMHAASSWTLPSHAAMFSGLTPRRAGLVRAPKRTPPSCKPVMEHLRPRLLPEVLRSAGYETRGVSANLWISATSGFDTGFDEFVSIRNHRNTAMIEPGPRSALRWAWHSLRCLEDDGATLADATIARFLAQSSRQPLFWGS
;
A
#
# COMPACT_ATOMS: atom_id res chain seq x y z
N MET A 1 1.90 -3.41 -9.23
CA MET A 1 2.49 -2.18 -8.65
C MET A 1 1.39 -1.23 -8.34
N VAL A 2 1.41 -0.69 -7.13
CA VAL A 2 0.46 0.35 -6.74
C VAL A 2 1.27 1.59 -6.42
N LEU A 3 0.93 2.69 -7.09
CA LEU A 3 1.55 3.99 -6.91
C LEU A 3 0.56 4.89 -6.18
N ASP A 4 0.96 5.50 -5.07
CA ASP A 4 0.14 6.46 -4.33
C ASP A 4 0.32 7.86 -4.91
N THR A 5 -0.78 8.62 -5.08
CA THR A 5 -0.79 9.99 -5.61
C THR A 5 -0.20 10.21 -7.02
N ALA A 6 -0.10 9.16 -7.84
CA ALA A 6 0.40 9.26 -9.21
C ALA A 6 -0.69 9.73 -10.19
N ARG A 7 -0.36 10.69 -11.07
CA ARG A 7 -1.25 11.12 -12.17
C ARG A 7 -0.98 10.31 -13.42
N ALA A 8 -2.02 9.95 -14.16
CA ALA A 8 -1.88 9.15 -15.39
C ALA A 8 -1.01 9.85 -16.45
N ASP A 9 -1.18 11.16 -16.64
CA ASP A 9 -0.43 11.96 -17.63
C ASP A 9 1.06 12.15 -17.31
N ALA A 10 1.53 11.64 -16.17
CA ALA A 10 2.94 11.57 -15.84
C ALA A 10 3.66 10.34 -16.43
N PHE A 11 2.93 9.41 -17.06
CA PHE A 11 3.50 8.19 -17.65
C PHE A 11 3.38 8.18 -19.18
N GLU A 12 4.43 7.69 -19.85
CA GLU A 12 4.54 7.64 -21.31
C GLU A 12 3.36 6.91 -21.98
N PRO A 13 2.88 5.75 -21.47
CA PRO A 13 1.71 5.06 -22.06
C PRO A 13 0.42 5.90 -22.07
N TYR A 14 0.37 6.99 -21.30
CA TYR A 14 -0.79 7.86 -21.16
C TYR A 14 -0.52 9.32 -21.59
N GLY A 15 0.58 9.56 -22.31
CA GLY A 15 0.85 10.85 -22.97
C GLY A 15 1.98 11.69 -22.39
N ALA A 16 2.77 11.18 -21.44
CA ALA A 16 3.98 11.87 -21.00
C ALA A 16 5.07 11.90 -22.10
N PRO A 17 5.99 12.87 -22.07
CA PRO A 17 7.10 12.94 -23.03
C PRO A 17 7.95 11.67 -23.04
N LEU A 18 8.45 11.30 -24.22
CA LEU A 18 9.31 10.13 -24.40
C LEU A 18 10.55 10.20 -23.51
N GLY A 19 10.86 9.09 -22.83
CA GLY A 19 11.98 8.99 -21.88
C GLY A 19 11.63 9.40 -20.44
N SER A 20 10.42 9.88 -20.16
CA SER A 20 10.00 10.23 -18.79
C SER A 20 9.86 8.99 -17.88
N THR A 21 9.42 7.86 -18.46
CA THR A 21 9.10 6.64 -17.71
C THR A 21 9.41 5.37 -18.53
N PRO A 22 10.69 5.15 -18.93
CA PRO A 22 11.06 4.10 -19.87
C PRO A 22 10.70 2.68 -19.39
N ALA A 23 10.76 2.42 -18.09
CA ALA A 23 10.35 1.14 -17.50
C ALA A 23 8.84 0.88 -17.65
N PHE A 24 8.00 1.91 -17.50
CA PHE A 24 6.55 1.79 -17.70
C PHE A 24 6.19 1.63 -19.17
N ARG A 25 6.94 2.28 -20.07
CA ARG A 25 6.79 2.05 -21.50
C ARG A 25 7.11 0.59 -21.86
N GLY A 26 8.23 0.06 -21.39
CA GLY A 26 8.58 -1.34 -21.62
C GLY A 26 7.51 -2.31 -21.11
N LEU A 27 6.90 -2.03 -19.95
CA LEU A 27 5.81 -2.84 -19.41
C LEU A 27 4.52 -2.74 -20.26
N ALA A 28 4.20 -1.55 -20.76
CA ALA A 28 3.06 -1.35 -21.65
C ALA A 28 3.25 -2.08 -22.99
N ASP A 29 4.44 -2.00 -23.58
CA ASP A 29 4.80 -2.64 -24.85
C ASP A 29 4.79 -4.17 -24.75
N ALA A 30 5.18 -4.73 -23.60
CA ALA A 30 5.16 -6.16 -23.33
C ALA A 30 3.77 -6.70 -22.91
N GLY A 31 2.79 -5.82 -22.68
CA GLY A 31 1.51 -6.17 -22.10
C GLY A 31 0.35 -5.34 -22.66
N HIS A 32 -0.44 -4.75 -21.77
CA HIS A 32 -1.57 -3.91 -22.16
C HIS A 32 -1.65 -2.66 -21.27
N ALA A 33 -1.67 -1.49 -21.89
CA ALA A 33 -1.99 -0.22 -21.24
C ALA A 33 -3.47 0.11 -21.45
N ALA A 34 -4.26 0.02 -20.38
CA ALA A 34 -5.69 0.30 -20.44
C ALA A 34 -5.95 1.82 -20.39
N PRO A 35 -6.57 2.42 -21.42
CA PRO A 35 -6.64 3.88 -21.55
C PRO A 35 -7.59 4.56 -20.55
N ALA A 36 -8.54 3.83 -19.97
CA ALA A 36 -9.58 4.37 -19.10
C ALA A 36 -9.75 3.54 -17.83
N MET A 37 -8.76 3.60 -16.94
CA MET A 37 -8.77 2.91 -15.66
C MET A 37 -8.86 3.93 -14.53
N HIS A 38 -9.95 3.87 -13.75
CA HIS A 38 -10.22 4.82 -12.68
C HIS A 38 -10.05 4.16 -11.32
N ALA A 39 -9.40 4.86 -10.39
CA ALA A 39 -9.36 4.45 -9.00
C ALA A 39 -10.79 4.43 -8.40
N ALA A 40 -11.06 3.45 -7.54
CA ALA A 40 -12.37 3.32 -6.90
C ALA A 40 -12.71 4.49 -5.96
N SER A 41 -11.71 5.29 -5.57
CA SER A 41 -11.88 6.47 -4.73
C SER A 41 -10.74 7.48 -4.89
N SER A 42 -10.95 8.70 -4.36
CA SER A 42 -10.04 9.84 -4.49
C SER A 42 -8.94 9.92 -3.42
N TRP A 43 -8.86 8.96 -2.49
CA TRP A 43 -7.81 8.92 -1.47
C TRP A 43 -7.47 7.48 -1.06
N THR A 44 -6.30 7.31 -0.42
CA THR A 44 -5.61 6.03 -0.25
C THR A 44 -6.47 4.93 0.36
N LEU A 45 -7.12 5.17 1.51
CA LEU A 45 -7.82 4.14 2.29
C LEU A 45 -8.94 3.42 1.50
N PRO A 46 -9.99 4.11 1.00
CA PRO A 46 -11.05 3.44 0.24
C PRO A 46 -10.57 2.87 -1.10
N SER A 47 -9.56 3.48 -1.73
CA SER A 47 -9.01 2.95 -2.98
C SER A 47 -8.38 1.56 -2.75
N HIS A 48 -7.53 1.42 -1.73
CA HIS A 48 -6.89 0.15 -1.41
C HIS A 48 -7.87 -0.86 -0.82
N ALA A 49 -8.81 -0.43 0.04
CA ALA A 49 -9.85 -1.32 0.55
C ALA A 49 -10.67 -1.93 -0.60
N ALA A 50 -11.03 -1.13 -1.60
CA ALA A 50 -11.72 -1.60 -2.79
C ALA A 50 -10.85 -2.53 -3.64
N MET A 51 -9.57 -2.18 -3.83
CA MET A 51 -8.62 -3.00 -4.59
C MET A 51 -8.43 -4.39 -3.97
N PHE A 52 -8.21 -4.49 -2.65
CA PHE A 52 -7.98 -5.78 -2.01
C PHE A 52 -9.26 -6.60 -1.83
N SER A 53 -10.42 -5.98 -1.64
CA SER A 53 -11.67 -6.73 -1.40
C SER A 53 -12.52 -6.98 -2.65
N GLY A 54 -12.24 -6.29 -3.77
CA GLY A 54 -13.11 -6.27 -4.95
C GLY A 54 -14.47 -5.59 -4.72
N LEU A 55 -14.65 -4.90 -3.59
CA LEU A 55 -15.90 -4.23 -3.23
C LEU A 55 -15.81 -2.72 -3.49
N THR A 56 -16.92 -2.09 -3.85
CA THR A 56 -17.00 -0.62 -3.82
C THR A 56 -16.67 -0.08 -2.42
N PRO A 57 -16.10 1.12 -2.26
CA PRO A 57 -15.76 1.68 -0.95
C PRO A 57 -16.93 1.69 0.05
N ARG A 58 -18.16 1.88 -0.43
CA ARG A 58 -19.39 1.82 0.39
C ARG A 58 -19.63 0.41 0.93
N ARG A 59 -19.53 -0.62 0.09
CA ARG A 59 -19.70 -2.03 0.49
C ARG A 59 -18.55 -2.55 1.36
N ALA A 60 -17.34 -2.04 1.15
CA ALA A 60 -16.20 -2.33 2.02
C ALA A 60 -16.30 -1.65 3.40
N GLY A 61 -17.26 -0.73 3.60
CA GLY A 61 -17.41 0.00 4.87
C GLY A 61 -16.29 1.03 5.16
N LEU A 62 -15.40 1.29 4.19
CA LEU A 62 -14.20 2.11 4.35
C LEU A 62 -14.18 3.35 3.46
N VAL A 63 -15.36 3.95 3.20
CA VAL A 63 -15.44 5.28 2.55
C VAL A 63 -14.68 6.34 3.35
N ARG A 64 -14.69 6.21 4.68
CA ARG A 64 -13.94 6.99 5.66
C ARG A 64 -13.36 6.05 6.71
N ALA A 65 -12.24 6.43 7.31
CA ALA A 65 -11.73 5.73 8.48
C ALA A 65 -12.71 5.85 9.65
N PRO A 66 -13.15 4.74 10.27
CA PRO A 66 -13.94 4.80 11.50
C PRO A 66 -13.15 5.60 12.55
N LYS A 67 -13.78 6.40 13.41
CA LYS A 67 -13.06 7.22 14.43
C LYS A 67 -11.90 8.11 13.89
N ARG A 68 -11.74 8.26 12.57
CA ARG A 68 -10.65 8.98 11.88
C ARG A 68 -9.23 8.55 12.26
N THR A 69 -9.03 7.29 12.65
CA THR A 69 -7.69 6.76 12.98
C THR A 69 -7.38 5.51 12.16
N PRO A 70 -6.11 5.17 11.88
CA PRO A 70 -5.77 3.93 11.20
C PRO A 70 -6.21 2.65 11.96
N PRO A 71 -5.99 2.51 13.29
CA PRO A 71 -6.34 1.29 14.03
C PRO A 71 -7.81 0.90 13.99
N SER A 72 -8.71 1.86 13.79
CA SER A 72 -10.14 1.60 13.74
C SER A 72 -10.59 0.93 12.44
N CYS A 73 -9.75 0.93 11.39
CA CYS A 73 -10.02 0.24 10.12
C CYS A 73 -9.82 -1.27 10.26
N LYS A 74 -8.95 -1.69 11.19
CA LYS A 74 -8.52 -3.09 11.33
C LYS A 74 -9.68 -4.08 11.52
N PRO A 75 -10.66 -3.84 12.42
CA PRO A 75 -11.81 -4.75 12.54
C PRO A 75 -12.62 -4.92 11.25
N VAL A 76 -12.68 -3.87 10.42
CA VAL A 76 -13.38 -3.93 9.12
C VAL A 76 -12.58 -4.77 8.13
N MET A 77 -11.25 -4.59 8.07
CA MET A 77 -10.37 -5.39 7.22
C MET A 77 -10.39 -6.87 7.62
N GLU A 78 -10.32 -7.18 8.91
CA GLU A 78 -10.40 -8.55 9.43
C GLU A 78 -11.75 -9.20 9.12
N HIS A 79 -12.86 -8.45 9.21
CA HIS A 79 -14.18 -8.95 8.82
C HIS A 79 -14.26 -9.30 7.32
N LEU A 80 -13.54 -8.55 6.47
CA LEU A 80 -13.50 -8.81 5.03
C LEU A 80 -12.51 -9.91 4.64
N ARG A 81 -11.73 -10.45 5.58
CA ARG A 81 -10.62 -11.40 5.33
C ARG A 81 -10.89 -12.46 4.26
N PRO A 82 -12.00 -13.23 4.30
CA PRO A 82 -12.21 -14.33 3.33
C PRO A 82 -12.30 -13.87 1.86
N ARG A 83 -12.49 -12.57 1.62
CA ARG A 83 -12.60 -11.96 0.29
C ARG A 83 -11.38 -11.13 -0.07
N LEU A 84 -10.46 -10.90 0.86
CA LEU A 84 -9.27 -10.14 0.58
C LEU A 84 -8.40 -10.94 -0.40
N LEU A 85 -7.98 -10.28 -1.47
CA LEU A 85 -7.15 -10.84 -2.52
C LEU A 85 -5.92 -11.61 -1.97
N PRO A 86 -5.18 -11.11 -0.96
CA PRO A 86 -4.11 -11.87 -0.31
C PRO A 86 -4.61 -13.20 0.28
N GLU A 87 -5.71 -13.21 1.04
CA GLU A 87 -6.26 -14.45 1.62
C GLU A 87 -6.74 -15.44 0.53
N VAL A 88 -7.36 -14.93 -0.53
CA VAL A 88 -7.84 -15.75 -1.66
C VAL A 88 -6.66 -16.43 -2.36
N LEU A 89 -5.59 -15.66 -2.64
CA LEU A 89 -4.39 -16.18 -3.30
C LEU A 89 -3.62 -17.14 -2.39
N ARG A 90 -3.48 -16.79 -1.11
CA ARG A 90 -2.88 -17.66 -0.09
C ARG A 90 -3.62 -19.00 0.00
N SER A 91 -4.95 -18.97 0.04
CA SER A 91 -5.79 -20.18 0.04
C SER A 91 -5.65 -21.01 -1.23
N ALA A 92 -5.26 -20.37 -2.34
CA ALA A 92 -4.94 -21.04 -3.60
C ALA A 92 -3.48 -21.55 -3.69
N GLY A 93 -2.69 -21.44 -2.62
CA GLY A 93 -1.30 -21.91 -2.56
C GLY A 93 -0.26 -20.92 -3.10
N TYR A 94 -0.61 -19.65 -3.21
CA TYR A 94 0.34 -18.58 -3.53
C TYR A 94 1.03 -18.09 -2.27
N GLU A 95 2.29 -17.72 -2.42
CA GLU A 95 2.98 -16.97 -1.38
C GLU A 95 2.57 -15.49 -1.48
N THR A 96 2.16 -14.91 -0.36
CA THR A 96 1.61 -13.55 -0.34
C THR A 96 2.47 -12.63 0.50
N ARG A 97 3.14 -11.68 -0.17
CA ARG A 97 3.98 -10.69 0.50
C ARG A 97 3.60 -9.27 0.12
N GLY A 98 3.61 -8.37 1.10
CA GLY A 98 3.27 -6.96 0.93
C GLY A 98 4.29 -6.03 1.55
N VAL A 99 4.48 -4.85 0.94
CA VAL A 99 5.34 -3.81 1.47
C VAL A 99 4.72 -2.44 1.23
N SER A 100 4.54 -1.64 2.27
CA SER A 100 3.90 -0.32 2.14
C SER A 100 4.61 0.72 2.99
N ALA A 101 4.71 1.94 2.47
CA ALA A 101 5.23 3.10 3.19
C ALA A 101 4.14 4.03 3.77
N ASN A 102 2.85 3.67 3.62
CA ASN A 102 1.72 4.52 4.01
C ASN A 102 1.05 4.03 5.31
N LEU A 103 0.84 4.90 6.32
CA LEU A 103 0.22 4.51 7.59
C LEU A 103 -1.15 3.85 7.41
N TRP A 104 -1.94 4.36 6.47
CA TRP A 104 -3.28 3.86 6.19
C TRP A 104 -3.25 2.45 5.61
N ILE A 105 -2.13 2.04 5.04
CA ILE A 105 -1.89 0.71 4.45
C ILE A 105 -0.78 0.04 5.26
N SER A 106 -1.10 -0.31 6.50
CA SER A 106 -0.13 -0.94 7.41
C SER A 106 -0.81 -2.00 8.27
N ALA A 107 0.00 -2.72 9.05
CA ALA A 107 -0.51 -3.66 10.05
C ALA A 107 -1.38 -2.97 11.11
N THR A 108 -1.20 -1.67 11.34
CA THR A 108 -2.04 -0.91 12.28
C THR A 108 -3.47 -0.78 11.76
N SER A 109 -3.66 -0.57 10.46
CA SER A 109 -4.99 -0.48 9.84
C SER A 109 -5.56 -1.82 9.37
N GLY A 110 -4.83 -2.93 9.56
CA GLY A 110 -5.26 -4.28 9.21
C GLY A 110 -5.07 -4.64 7.74
N PHE A 111 -4.30 -3.88 6.96
CA PHE A 111 -4.03 -4.20 5.55
C PHE A 111 -3.03 -5.35 5.36
N ASP A 112 -2.40 -5.81 6.43
CA ASP A 112 -1.62 -7.05 6.49
C ASP A 112 -2.51 -8.31 6.51
N THR A 113 -3.83 -8.15 6.68
CA THR A 113 -4.77 -9.28 6.75
C THR A 113 -4.71 -10.15 5.50
N GLY A 114 -4.36 -11.42 5.67
CA GLY A 114 -4.30 -12.42 4.61
C GLY A 114 -2.94 -12.55 3.92
N PHE A 115 -1.97 -11.67 4.22
CA PHE A 115 -0.59 -11.85 3.77
C PHE A 115 0.16 -12.85 4.66
N ASP A 116 1.10 -13.59 4.07
CA ASP A 116 2.09 -14.39 4.82
C ASP A 116 3.16 -13.51 5.45
N GLU A 117 3.57 -12.46 4.74
CA GLU A 117 4.50 -11.45 5.25
C GLU A 117 4.11 -10.04 4.79
N PHE A 118 4.04 -9.09 5.72
CA PHE A 118 3.75 -7.69 5.40
C PHE A 118 4.73 -6.74 6.11
N VAL A 119 5.42 -5.91 5.35
CA VAL A 119 6.41 -4.95 5.87
C VAL A 119 5.88 -3.53 5.73
N SER A 120 5.72 -2.84 6.86
CA SER A 120 5.39 -1.41 6.87
C SER A 120 6.67 -0.57 7.00
N ILE A 121 7.05 0.09 5.92
CA ILE A 121 8.18 1.02 5.88
C ILE A 121 7.76 2.31 6.57
N ARG A 122 8.51 2.72 7.58
CA ARG A 122 8.25 3.96 8.31
C ARG A 122 8.86 5.13 7.55
N ASN A 123 8.03 5.93 6.88
CA ASN A 123 8.42 7.24 6.35
C ASN A 123 7.96 8.36 7.33
N HIS A 124 8.69 9.48 7.39
CA HIS A 124 8.48 10.63 8.29
C HIS A 124 7.08 11.26 8.21
N ARG A 125 6.28 10.96 7.18
CA ARG A 125 4.88 11.42 7.05
C ARG A 125 3.89 10.70 7.98
N ASN A 126 4.28 9.60 8.64
CA ASN A 126 3.39 8.75 9.44
C ASN A 126 3.20 9.16 10.91
N THR A 127 3.93 10.15 11.43
CA THR A 127 3.96 10.38 12.89
C THR A 127 2.77 11.18 13.44
N ALA A 128 1.79 11.57 12.62
CA ALA A 128 0.75 12.52 13.03
C ALA A 128 -0.60 11.92 13.46
N MET A 129 -0.81 10.60 13.46
CA MET A 129 -2.17 10.04 13.62
C MET A 129 -2.36 8.92 14.64
N ILE A 130 -1.41 8.73 15.57
CA ILE A 130 -1.54 7.69 16.60
C ILE A 130 -1.28 8.32 17.98
N GLU A 131 -2.40 8.55 18.70
CA GLU A 131 -2.57 8.81 20.15
C GLU A 131 -2.66 10.26 20.70
N PRO A 132 -3.83 10.65 21.26
CA PRO A 132 -3.96 11.91 21.99
C PRO A 132 -3.40 11.77 23.42
N GLY A 133 -2.30 12.47 23.71
CA GLY A 133 -1.75 12.57 25.06
C GLY A 133 -0.56 13.56 25.15
N PRO A 134 -0.36 14.26 26.28
CA PRO A 134 0.69 15.27 26.41
C PRO A 134 2.12 14.66 26.36
N ARG A 135 2.27 13.40 26.77
CA ARG A 135 3.57 12.69 26.76
C ARG A 135 3.95 12.15 25.39
N SER A 136 2.98 11.83 24.53
CA SER A 136 3.22 11.43 23.14
C SER A 136 3.58 12.64 22.28
N ALA A 137 2.99 13.81 22.53
CA ALA A 137 3.36 15.08 21.88
C ALA A 137 4.81 15.50 22.14
N LEU A 138 5.30 15.31 23.37
CA LEU A 138 6.69 15.61 23.74
C LEU A 138 7.68 14.62 23.12
N ARG A 139 7.33 13.34 23.07
CA ARG A 139 8.12 12.31 22.38
C ARG A 139 8.13 12.56 20.86
N TRP A 140 7.00 12.97 20.29
CA TRP A 140 6.87 13.41 18.91
C TRP A 140 7.75 14.62 18.62
N ALA A 141 7.69 15.68 19.43
CA ALA A 141 8.51 16.87 19.24
C ALA A 141 10.01 16.57 19.31
N TRP A 142 10.40 15.68 20.22
CA TRP A 142 11.79 15.24 20.37
C TRP A 142 12.26 14.38 19.18
N HIS A 143 11.39 13.53 18.62
CA HIS A 143 11.66 12.77 17.39
C HIS A 143 11.66 13.66 16.14
N SER A 144 10.80 14.68 16.07
CA SER A 144 10.71 15.65 14.97
C SER A 144 11.93 16.56 14.88
N LEU A 145 12.59 16.86 16.02
CA LEU A 145 13.80 17.69 16.05
C LEU A 145 15.07 16.94 15.60
N ARG A 146 15.03 15.61 15.46
CA ARG A 146 16.24 14.79 15.24
C ARG A 146 16.45 14.23 13.84
N CYS A 147 15.50 14.33 12.90
CA CYS A 147 15.61 13.55 11.67
C CYS A 147 15.31 14.36 10.40
N LEU A 148 16.40 14.86 9.82
CA LEU A 148 16.56 15.15 8.39
C LEU A 148 17.14 13.88 7.70
N GLU A 149 16.77 13.66 6.44
CA GLU A 149 17.39 12.77 5.40
C GLU A 149 16.89 11.30 5.23
N ASP A 150 16.00 11.12 4.24
CA ASP A 150 15.97 10.17 3.09
C ASP A 150 16.36 8.67 3.17
N ASP A 151 15.73 7.86 4.05
CA ASP A 151 15.97 6.38 4.14
C ASP A 151 14.85 5.46 3.58
N GLY A 152 13.74 6.00 3.07
CA GLY A 152 12.52 5.21 2.79
C GLY A 152 12.59 4.29 1.55
N ALA A 153 13.22 4.75 0.47
CA ALA A 153 13.29 4.01 -0.80
C ALA A 153 14.27 2.82 -0.72
N THR A 154 15.43 3.03 -0.10
CA THR A 154 16.45 2.00 0.11
C THR A 154 15.92 0.79 0.91
N LEU A 155 15.07 1.06 1.91
CA LEU A 155 14.43 0.00 2.71
C LEU A 155 13.38 -0.77 1.91
N ALA A 156 12.68 -0.11 0.98
CA ALA A 156 11.74 -0.77 0.07
C ALA A 156 12.49 -1.72 -0.87
N ASP A 157 13.54 -1.22 -1.52
CA ASP A 157 14.35 -2.00 -2.46
C ASP A 157 15.02 -3.19 -1.76
N ALA A 158 15.59 -3.00 -0.57
CA ALA A 158 16.18 -4.09 0.21
C ALA A 158 15.14 -5.15 0.61
N THR A 159 13.91 -4.73 0.96
CA THR A 159 12.82 -5.65 1.32
C THR A 159 12.37 -6.44 0.10
N ILE A 160 12.21 -5.78 -1.05
CA ILE A 160 11.82 -6.41 -2.32
C ILE A 160 12.90 -7.41 -2.75
N ALA A 161 14.17 -7.01 -2.71
CA ALA A 161 15.29 -7.89 -3.05
C ALA A 161 15.32 -9.13 -2.14
N ARG A 162 15.05 -8.96 -0.84
CA ARG A 162 14.94 -10.09 0.09
C ARG A 162 13.77 -11.02 -0.26
N PHE A 163 12.60 -10.47 -0.61
CA PHE A 163 11.46 -11.28 -1.02
C PHE A 163 11.77 -12.12 -2.24
N LEU A 164 12.39 -11.51 -3.26
CA LEU A 164 12.80 -12.20 -4.49
C LEU A 164 13.85 -13.29 -4.21
N ALA A 165 14.79 -13.05 -3.29
CA ALA A 165 15.80 -14.04 -2.91
C ALA A 165 15.23 -15.22 -2.09
N GLN A 166 14.07 -15.03 -1.45
CA GLN A 166 13.42 -16.02 -0.59
C GLN A 166 12.26 -16.76 -1.27
N SER A 167 11.81 -16.32 -2.45
CA SER A 167 10.72 -16.99 -3.16
C SER A 167 11.11 -18.43 -3.49
N SER A 168 10.45 -19.36 -2.81
CA SER A 168 10.41 -20.77 -3.20
C SER A 168 9.52 -20.93 -4.44
N ARG A 169 9.45 -22.13 -5.03
CA ARG A 169 8.82 -22.44 -6.35
C ARG A 169 7.32 -22.10 -6.53
N GLN A 170 6.71 -21.31 -5.66
CA GLN A 170 5.30 -20.90 -5.72
C GLN A 170 5.15 -19.49 -6.31
N PRO A 171 4.04 -19.20 -7.01
CA PRO A 171 3.78 -17.89 -7.58
C PRO A 171 3.57 -16.82 -6.48
N LEU A 172 4.29 -15.69 -6.61
CA LEU A 172 4.30 -14.57 -5.66
C LEU A 172 3.28 -13.50 -6.08
N PHE A 173 2.36 -13.14 -5.18
CA PHE A 173 1.51 -11.95 -5.36
C PHE A 173 2.09 -10.76 -4.61
N TRP A 174 2.09 -9.60 -5.27
CA TRP A 174 2.67 -8.37 -4.75
C TRP A 174 1.62 -7.26 -4.66
N GLY A 175 1.57 -6.59 -3.51
CA GLY A 175 0.83 -5.34 -3.31
C GLY A 175 1.73 -4.34 -2.59
N SER A 176 1.92 -3.16 -3.20
CA SER A 176 2.48 -1.98 -2.52
C SER A 176 1.40 -1.03 -2.04
#